data_AF-K2EU07-F1
#
_entry.id   AF-K2EU07-F1
#
_cell.length_a   1.000
_cell.length_b   1.000
_cell.length_c   1.000
_cell.angle_alpha   90.00
_cell.angle_beta   90.00
_cell.angle_gamma   90.00
#
_symmetry.space_group_name_H-M   'P 1'
#
loop_
_entity.id
_entity.type
_entity.pdbx_description
1 polymer ?
#
loop_
_entity_poly.entity_id
_entity_poly.type
_entity_poly.pdbx_seq_one_letter_code
_entity_poly.pdbx_strand_id
1 'polypeptide(L)'
;MTPFKIHCIDVQNSLQNYIWLLEHTASHQVAVIDPTEAELVQDYCAEHGLTVSQIWLTHWHKDHIGGVPGLIQGQNLPVYGPRAELSKIPFITHPLGHEEHFNFHGIDIQVIAVPGHTLGHIVYFIDAIDVLFCGDTLFAMGCGRVFEGTYSQMYHSLSRLAALPPRTQVYCTHEYTLSNAQFAKHVEPDNPAILERFEQIERLRMVGQCTLPSSIEDELQTNPFLRAESVEEFQRLRTLKDQF
;
A
#
# COMPACT_ATOMS: atom_id res chain seq x y z
N MET A 1 10.64 6.06 -22.49
CA MET A 1 9.55 5.49 -21.67
C MET A 1 10.22 4.72 -20.55
N THR A 2 9.82 4.96 -19.30
CA THR A 2 10.22 4.10 -18.18
C THR A 2 9.72 2.69 -18.48
N PRO A 3 10.58 1.65 -18.37
CA PRO A 3 10.24 0.29 -18.82
C PRO A 3 9.30 -0.45 -17.85
N PHE A 4 8.50 0.30 -17.09
CA PHE A 4 7.64 -0.23 -16.03
C PHE A 4 6.22 0.30 -16.15
N LYS A 5 5.25 -0.57 -15.88
CA LYS A 5 3.82 -0.26 -15.86
C LYS A 5 3.20 -0.88 -14.62
N ILE A 6 2.27 -0.16 -13.98
CA ILE A 6 1.53 -0.68 -12.83
C ILE A 6 0.12 -1.06 -13.28
N HIS A 7 -0.33 -2.24 -12.84
CA HIS A 7 -1.67 -2.74 -13.04
C HIS A 7 -2.38 -2.88 -11.70
N CYS A 8 -3.70 -2.80 -11.75
CA CYS A 8 -4.59 -2.93 -10.61
C CYS A 8 -5.59 -4.04 -10.87
N ILE A 9 -5.72 -4.96 -9.92
CA ILE A 9 -6.81 -5.93 -9.87
C ILE A 9 -7.71 -5.55 -8.70
N ASP A 10 -8.97 -5.22 -9.00
CA ASP A 10 -10.01 -5.03 -7.98
C ASP A 10 -10.52 -6.39 -7.52
N VAL A 11 -10.29 -6.73 -6.25
CA VAL A 11 -10.71 -8.02 -5.67
C VAL A 11 -12.23 -8.07 -5.45
N GLN A 12 -12.90 -6.91 -5.40
CA GLN A 12 -14.35 -6.79 -5.21
C GLN A 12 -14.88 -7.50 -3.94
N ASN A 13 -14.06 -7.63 -2.92
CA ASN A 13 -14.44 -8.20 -1.62
C ASN A 13 -14.93 -7.11 -0.64
N SER A 14 -15.44 -7.53 0.52
CA SER A 14 -15.95 -6.58 1.53
C SER A 14 -14.87 -5.72 2.19
N LEU A 15 -13.61 -6.12 2.08
CA LEU A 15 -12.45 -5.36 2.55
C LEU A 15 -11.93 -4.38 1.49
N GLN A 16 -12.48 -4.42 0.28
CA GLN A 16 -12.12 -3.55 -0.85
C GLN A 16 -10.61 -3.60 -1.18
N ASN A 17 -10.04 -4.81 -1.19
CA ASN A 17 -8.62 -5.00 -1.52
C ASN A 17 -8.33 -4.71 -3.01
N TYR A 18 -7.14 -4.18 -3.26
CA TYR A 18 -6.50 -4.10 -4.56
C TYR A 18 -5.22 -4.95 -4.56
N ILE A 19 -5.01 -5.71 -5.64
CA ILE A 19 -3.73 -6.36 -5.90
C ILE A 19 -2.99 -5.55 -6.96
N TRP A 20 -1.77 -5.12 -6.66
CA TRP A 20 -0.94 -4.37 -7.59
C TRP A 20 0.06 -5.28 -8.31
N LEU A 21 0.26 -5.07 -9.60
CA LEU A 21 1.32 -5.71 -10.37
C LEU A 21 2.25 -4.64 -10.93
N LEU A 22 3.55 -4.78 -10.68
CA LEU A 22 4.59 -3.99 -11.35
C LEU A 22 5.14 -4.81 -12.52
N GLU A 23 4.73 -4.46 -13.74
CA GLU A 23 5.20 -5.05 -14.99
C GLU A 23 6.51 -4.39 -15.43
N HIS A 24 7.50 -5.21 -15.78
CA HIS A 24 8.60 -4.79 -16.65
C HIS A 24 8.19 -5.02 -18.12
N THR A 25 7.90 -3.93 -18.84
CA THR A 25 7.17 -3.97 -20.12
C THR A 25 7.95 -4.63 -21.26
N ALA A 26 9.27 -4.77 -21.14
CA ALA A 26 10.09 -5.42 -22.16
C ALA A 26 10.13 -6.95 -22.03
N SER A 27 9.93 -7.51 -20.82
CA SER A 27 9.88 -8.96 -20.59
C SER A 27 8.49 -9.49 -20.29
N HIS A 28 7.51 -8.61 -20.05
CA HIS A 28 6.16 -8.94 -19.55
C HIS A 28 6.18 -9.72 -18.23
N GLN A 29 7.27 -9.63 -17.48
CA GLN A 29 7.35 -10.20 -16.14
C GLN A 29 6.81 -9.20 -15.12
N VAL A 30 6.10 -9.70 -14.13
CA VAL A 30 5.51 -8.89 -13.07
C VAL A 30 6.03 -9.28 -11.69
N ALA A 31 6.18 -8.29 -10.84
CA ALA A 31 6.14 -8.48 -9.40
C ALA A 31 4.70 -8.25 -8.91
N VAL A 32 4.18 -9.15 -8.08
CA VAL A 32 2.82 -9.06 -7.52
C VAL A 32 2.92 -8.61 -6.07
N ILE A 33 2.23 -7.53 -5.72
CA ILE A 33 2.23 -6.96 -4.38
C ILE A 33 0.95 -7.40 -3.67
N ASP A 34 1.10 -7.98 -2.48
CA ASP A 34 0.02 -8.40 -1.58
C ASP A 34 -1.11 -9.20 -2.30
N PRO A 35 -0.82 -10.36 -2.92
CA PRO A 35 -1.83 -11.14 -3.62
C PRO A 35 -2.89 -11.69 -2.66
N THR A 36 -4.07 -11.07 -2.62
CA THR A 36 -5.22 -11.53 -1.84
C THR A 36 -5.69 -12.91 -2.28
N GLU A 37 -5.82 -13.13 -3.61
CA GLU A 37 -6.33 -14.36 -4.20
C GLU A 37 -5.45 -14.78 -5.40
N ALA A 38 -5.08 -16.05 -5.46
CA ALA A 38 -4.17 -16.56 -6.50
C ALA A 38 -4.83 -16.57 -7.89
N GLU A 39 -6.10 -17.01 -7.96
CA GLU A 39 -6.84 -17.18 -9.20
C GLU A 39 -6.99 -15.85 -9.94
N LEU A 40 -7.33 -14.77 -9.23
CA LEU A 40 -7.42 -13.42 -9.82
C LEU A 40 -6.10 -12.98 -10.49
N VAL A 41 -4.97 -13.24 -9.84
CA VAL A 41 -3.64 -12.90 -10.38
C VAL A 41 -3.31 -13.77 -11.59
N GLN A 42 -3.62 -15.07 -11.52
CA GLN A 42 -3.38 -16.02 -12.62
C GLN A 42 -4.21 -15.68 -13.85
N ASP A 43 -5.51 -15.43 -13.67
CA ASP A 43 -6.44 -15.06 -14.74
C ASP A 43 -6.03 -13.74 -15.39
N TYR A 44 -5.70 -12.72 -14.59
CA TYR A 44 -5.23 -11.43 -15.09
C TYR A 44 -3.92 -11.58 -15.88
N CYS A 45 -2.97 -12.37 -15.37
CA CYS A 45 -1.72 -12.62 -16.09
C CYS A 45 -1.95 -13.36 -17.40
N ALA A 46 -2.86 -14.36 -17.42
CA ALA A 46 -3.21 -15.09 -18.62
C ALA A 46 -3.88 -14.21 -19.68
N GLU A 47 -4.81 -13.35 -19.29
CA GLU A 47 -5.52 -12.42 -20.18
C GLU A 47 -4.56 -11.39 -20.81
N HIS A 48 -3.61 -10.89 -20.02
CA HIS A 48 -2.70 -9.81 -20.44
C HIS A 48 -1.34 -10.31 -20.97
N GLY A 49 -1.10 -11.63 -21.01
CA GLY A 49 0.18 -12.20 -21.46
C GLY A 49 1.35 -11.90 -20.52
N LEU A 50 1.07 -11.75 -19.23
CA LEU A 50 2.05 -11.45 -18.19
C LEU A 50 2.56 -12.73 -17.52
N THR A 51 3.76 -12.69 -16.95
CA THR A 51 4.34 -13.81 -16.19
C THR A 51 4.76 -13.36 -14.79
N VAL A 52 4.18 -13.97 -13.76
CA VAL A 52 4.58 -13.71 -12.38
C VAL A 52 6.03 -14.17 -12.15
N SER A 53 6.85 -13.28 -11.60
CA SER A 53 8.28 -13.52 -11.39
C SER A 53 8.77 -13.24 -9.98
N GLN A 54 8.06 -12.39 -9.22
CA GLN A 54 8.31 -12.14 -7.80
C GLN A 54 6.97 -11.87 -7.08
N ILE A 55 6.90 -12.16 -5.79
CA ILE A 55 5.82 -11.74 -4.89
C ILE A 55 6.42 -10.84 -3.81
N TRP A 56 5.81 -9.70 -3.53
CA TRP A 56 6.22 -8.76 -2.50
C TRP A 56 5.10 -8.60 -1.47
N LEU A 57 5.39 -8.90 -0.21
CA LEU A 57 4.43 -8.92 0.89
C LEU A 57 4.74 -7.81 1.89
N THR A 58 3.78 -6.92 2.13
CA THR A 58 3.96 -5.81 3.09
C THR A 58 3.86 -6.29 4.54
N HIS A 59 2.89 -7.18 4.83
CA HIS A 59 2.64 -7.72 6.17
C HIS A 59 1.80 -9.02 6.13
N TRP A 60 1.55 -9.59 7.31
CA TRP A 60 1.03 -10.95 7.47
C TRP A 60 -0.49 -11.12 7.32
N HIS A 61 -1.28 -10.05 7.27
CA HIS A 61 -2.74 -10.23 7.26
C HIS A 61 -3.18 -11.07 6.06
N LYS A 62 -4.21 -11.89 6.29
CA LYS A 62 -4.60 -12.96 5.37
C LYS A 62 -5.04 -12.43 4.01
N ASP A 63 -5.66 -11.26 3.98
CA ASP A 63 -6.10 -10.58 2.76
C ASP A 63 -4.95 -9.97 1.95
N HIS A 64 -3.71 -10.01 2.46
CA HIS A 64 -2.50 -9.62 1.72
C HIS A 64 -1.66 -10.83 1.26
N ILE A 65 -1.75 -11.95 1.99
CA ILE A 65 -0.93 -13.15 1.72
C ILE A 65 -1.72 -14.34 1.19
N GLY A 66 -3.05 -14.22 1.08
CA GLY A 66 -3.97 -15.34 0.86
C GLY A 66 -3.74 -16.08 -0.45
N GLY A 67 -3.31 -15.38 -1.49
CA GLY A 67 -3.02 -15.94 -2.81
C GLY A 67 -1.63 -16.57 -2.93
N VAL A 68 -0.72 -16.34 -1.97
CA VAL A 68 0.67 -16.82 -2.05
C VAL A 68 0.76 -18.35 -2.24
N PRO A 69 0.06 -19.19 -1.46
CA PRO A 69 0.15 -20.65 -1.62
C PRO A 69 -0.24 -21.14 -3.01
N GLY A 70 -1.26 -20.55 -3.62
CA GLY A 70 -1.71 -20.91 -4.97
C GLY A 70 -0.74 -20.45 -6.05
N LEU A 71 -0.12 -19.27 -5.88
CA LEU A 71 0.85 -18.74 -6.84
C LEU A 71 2.18 -19.50 -6.85
N ILE A 72 2.66 -19.94 -5.69
CA ILE A 72 3.92 -20.68 -5.57
C ILE A 72 3.78 -22.18 -5.85
N GLN A 73 2.56 -22.69 -6.03
CA GLN A 73 2.33 -24.12 -6.21
C GLN A 73 3.05 -24.65 -7.44
N GLY A 74 3.97 -25.60 -7.22
CA GLY A 74 4.74 -26.24 -8.29
C GLY A 74 5.83 -25.37 -8.91
N GLN A 75 6.13 -24.20 -8.33
CA GLN A 75 7.12 -23.25 -8.87
C GLN A 75 8.05 -22.74 -7.76
N ASN A 76 9.30 -22.46 -8.09
CA ASN A 76 10.24 -21.82 -7.16
C ASN A 76 10.21 -20.30 -7.34
N LEU A 77 9.11 -19.68 -6.93
CA LEU A 77 8.88 -18.25 -7.08
C LEU A 77 9.47 -17.46 -5.88
N PRO A 78 10.31 -16.44 -6.10
CA PRO A 78 10.77 -15.56 -5.03
C PRO A 78 9.62 -14.86 -4.31
N VAL A 79 9.58 -14.99 -2.98
CA VAL A 79 8.63 -14.31 -2.09
C VAL A 79 9.43 -13.44 -1.14
N TYR A 80 9.33 -12.13 -1.37
CA TYR A 80 9.93 -11.08 -0.55
C TYR A 80 8.91 -10.64 0.50
N GLY A 81 9.37 -10.40 1.72
CA GLY A 81 8.48 -9.98 2.79
C GLY A 81 9.19 -9.66 4.09
N PRO A 82 8.47 -9.23 5.14
CA PRO A 82 9.06 -8.76 6.38
C PRO A 82 9.75 -9.88 7.16
N ARG A 83 11.06 -9.72 7.41
CA ARG A 83 11.85 -10.63 8.25
C ARG A 83 11.25 -10.77 9.65
N ALA A 84 10.68 -9.69 10.17
CA ALA A 84 10.06 -9.64 11.49
C ALA A 84 8.77 -10.49 11.60
N GLU A 85 8.18 -10.92 10.49
CA GLU A 85 6.92 -11.70 10.47
C GLU A 85 7.08 -13.10 9.87
N LEU A 86 8.32 -13.60 9.76
CA LEU A 86 8.61 -14.96 9.26
C LEU A 86 7.82 -16.07 9.96
N SER A 87 7.51 -15.91 11.26
CA SER A 87 6.70 -16.87 12.01
C SER A 87 5.22 -16.88 11.59
N LYS A 88 4.73 -15.79 11.00
CA LYS A 88 3.35 -15.64 10.52
C LYS A 88 3.23 -15.89 9.01
N ILE A 89 4.32 -15.69 8.26
CA ILE A 89 4.37 -15.83 6.80
C ILE A 89 5.44 -16.87 6.41
N PRO A 90 5.12 -18.17 6.48
CA PRO A 90 6.10 -19.24 6.26
C PRO A 90 6.55 -19.37 4.80
N PHE A 91 5.94 -18.61 3.87
CA PHE A 91 6.22 -18.67 2.43
C PHE A 91 7.37 -17.74 1.99
N ILE A 92 7.85 -16.86 2.87
CA ILE A 92 8.92 -15.90 2.53
C ILE A 92 10.23 -16.67 2.25
N THR A 93 10.77 -16.48 1.05
CA THR A 93 12.10 -16.98 0.67
C THR A 93 13.17 -15.89 0.77
N HIS A 94 12.78 -14.62 0.73
CA HIS A 94 13.67 -13.46 0.78
C HIS A 94 13.22 -12.51 1.91
N PRO A 95 13.61 -12.78 3.17
CA PRO A 95 13.21 -11.94 4.30
C PRO A 95 13.94 -10.60 4.28
N LEU A 96 13.20 -9.51 4.37
CA LEU A 96 13.69 -8.14 4.27
C LEU A 96 13.53 -7.36 5.58
N GLY A 97 14.47 -6.43 5.83
CA GLY A 97 14.46 -5.48 6.94
C GLY A 97 14.53 -4.02 6.51
N HIS A 98 14.52 -3.10 7.49
CA HIS A 98 14.65 -1.67 7.22
C HIS A 98 15.95 -1.35 6.48
N GLU A 99 15.89 -0.45 5.49
CA GLU A 99 17.03 0.04 4.69
C GLU A 99 17.72 -1.06 3.86
N GLU A 100 17.14 -2.26 3.78
CA GLU A 100 17.58 -3.24 2.81
C GLU A 100 17.05 -2.90 1.42
N HIS A 101 17.77 -3.38 0.41
CA HIS A 101 17.46 -3.17 -0.99
C HIS A 101 17.42 -4.50 -1.73
N PHE A 102 16.57 -4.58 -2.75
CA PHE A 102 16.57 -5.67 -3.70
C PHE A 102 16.24 -5.15 -5.11
N ASN A 103 16.29 -6.03 -6.10
CA ASN A 103 16.22 -5.64 -7.50
C ASN A 103 15.08 -6.33 -8.26
N PHE A 104 14.49 -5.58 -9.20
CA PHE A 104 13.55 -6.10 -10.18
C PHE A 104 13.86 -5.52 -11.57
N HIS A 105 14.41 -6.33 -12.48
CA HIS A 105 14.78 -5.88 -13.83
C HIS A 105 15.69 -4.62 -13.85
N GLY A 106 16.65 -4.55 -12.94
CA GLY A 106 17.60 -3.43 -12.88
C GLY A 106 17.11 -2.20 -12.12
N ILE A 107 15.84 -2.17 -11.67
CA ILE A 107 15.37 -1.13 -10.75
C ILE A 107 15.67 -1.52 -9.30
N ASP A 108 16.12 -0.55 -8.52
CA ASP A 108 16.39 -0.70 -7.09
C ASP A 108 15.11 -0.44 -6.28
N ILE A 109 14.81 -1.35 -5.34
CA ILE A 109 13.65 -1.25 -4.45
C ILE A 109 14.16 -1.13 -3.03
N GLN A 110 13.89 0.01 -2.41
CA GLN A 110 14.22 0.29 -1.02
C GLN A 110 13.11 -0.22 -0.10
N VAL A 111 13.50 -0.87 0.99
CA VAL A 111 12.59 -1.36 2.03
C VAL A 111 12.57 -0.39 3.21
N ILE A 112 11.38 0.06 3.59
CA ILE A 112 11.19 0.92 4.76
C ILE A 112 10.32 0.17 5.77
N ALA A 113 10.85 -0.11 6.96
CA ALA A 113 10.06 -0.72 8.03
C ALA A 113 9.11 0.32 8.62
N VAL A 114 7.82 -0.01 8.73
CA VAL A 114 6.77 0.92 9.16
C VAL A 114 5.87 0.29 10.23
N PRO A 115 6.42 -0.05 11.42
CA PRO A 115 5.63 -0.63 12.49
C PRO A 115 4.47 0.29 12.86
N GLY A 116 3.29 -0.30 13.09
CA GLY A 116 2.08 0.44 13.42
C GLY A 116 0.85 -0.44 13.28
N HIS A 117 0.48 -0.74 12.03
CA HIS A 117 -0.63 -1.63 11.73
C HIS A 117 -0.34 -3.05 12.25
N THR A 118 0.75 -3.63 11.74
CA THR A 118 1.44 -4.78 12.35
C THR A 118 2.82 -4.34 12.83
N LEU A 119 3.46 -5.14 13.69
CA LEU A 119 4.78 -4.80 14.21
C LEU A 119 5.91 -4.99 13.20
N GLY A 120 5.74 -5.88 12.22
CA GLY A 120 6.77 -6.18 11.23
C GLY A 120 6.52 -5.56 9.85
N HIS A 121 5.48 -4.75 9.69
CA HIS A 121 5.08 -4.14 8.41
C HIS A 121 6.26 -3.46 7.70
N ILE A 122 6.42 -3.74 6.40
CA ILE A 122 7.38 -3.08 5.52
C ILE A 122 6.69 -2.53 4.28
N VAL A 123 7.29 -1.50 3.69
CA VAL A 123 6.83 -0.91 2.42
C VAL A 123 7.97 -0.83 1.42
N TYR A 124 7.59 -0.74 0.15
CA TYR A 124 8.52 -0.78 -0.98
C TYR A 124 8.51 0.57 -1.68
N PHE A 125 9.62 1.30 -1.58
CA PHE A 125 9.83 2.58 -2.26
C PHE A 125 10.78 2.40 -3.45
N ILE A 126 10.40 2.96 -4.59
CA ILE A 126 11.11 2.85 -5.85
C ILE A 126 11.34 4.27 -6.40
N ASP A 127 12.42 4.91 -5.97
CA ASP A 127 12.74 6.32 -6.30
C ASP A 127 12.83 6.56 -7.81
N ALA A 128 13.40 5.60 -8.56
CA ALA A 128 13.62 5.72 -10.00
C ALA A 128 12.33 5.87 -10.83
N ILE A 129 11.17 5.52 -10.28
CA ILE A 129 9.85 5.71 -10.91
C ILE A 129 8.84 6.41 -10.00
N ASP A 130 9.29 6.99 -8.88
CA ASP A 130 8.46 7.70 -7.90
C ASP A 130 7.25 6.87 -7.40
N VAL A 131 7.46 5.61 -7.01
CA VAL A 131 6.39 4.69 -6.57
C VAL A 131 6.61 4.23 -5.13
N LEU A 132 5.52 4.19 -4.35
CA LEU A 132 5.45 3.59 -3.03
C LEU A 132 4.31 2.56 -2.95
N PHE A 133 4.63 1.30 -2.71
CA PHE A 133 3.65 0.29 -2.29
C PHE A 133 3.62 0.22 -0.77
N CYS A 134 2.56 0.75 -0.16
CA CYS A 134 2.55 1.05 1.28
C CYS A 134 1.69 0.11 2.16
N GLY A 135 1.03 -0.87 1.54
CA GLY A 135 0.13 -1.76 2.27
C GLY A 135 -0.90 -0.98 3.10
N ASP A 136 -1.01 -1.39 4.36
CA ASP A 136 -1.96 -0.85 5.34
C ASP A 136 -1.39 0.23 6.26
N THR A 137 -0.21 0.77 5.95
CA THR A 137 0.35 1.85 6.78
C THR A 137 -0.29 3.20 6.41
N LEU A 138 -0.16 3.59 5.14
CA LEU A 138 -0.69 4.84 4.60
C LEU A 138 -1.81 4.51 3.61
N PHE A 139 -2.94 5.21 3.72
CA PHE A 139 -4.02 5.18 2.73
C PHE A 139 -4.23 6.58 2.17
N ALA A 140 -4.87 6.69 1.01
CA ALA A 140 -5.36 7.98 0.55
C ALA A 140 -6.31 8.61 1.59
N MET A 141 -5.94 9.79 2.08
CA MET A 141 -6.57 10.57 3.16
C MET A 141 -6.72 9.81 4.50
N GLY A 142 -5.97 8.73 4.72
CA GLY A 142 -6.09 7.89 5.90
C GLY A 142 -4.80 7.17 6.31
N CYS A 143 -4.92 6.32 7.33
CA CYS A 143 -3.88 5.38 7.74
C CYS A 143 -4.51 4.08 8.28
N GLY A 144 -3.68 3.04 8.42
CA GLY A 144 -4.06 1.79 9.05
C GLY A 144 -4.59 1.96 10.47
N ARG A 145 -5.46 1.05 10.89
CA ARG A 145 -5.72 0.84 12.31
C ARG A 145 -4.46 0.34 12.99
N VAL A 146 -4.24 0.76 14.23
CA VAL A 146 -3.09 0.31 15.04
C VAL A 146 -3.50 -0.97 15.78
N PHE A 147 -3.28 -2.14 15.16
CA PHE A 147 -3.66 -3.43 15.76
C PHE A 147 -2.58 -4.00 16.69
N GLU A 148 -1.33 -4.00 16.24
CA GLU A 148 -0.21 -4.59 17.01
C GLU A 148 0.80 -3.56 17.51
N GLY A 149 0.97 -2.47 16.79
CA GLY A 149 1.91 -1.41 17.14
C GLY A 149 1.37 -0.45 18.20
N THR A 150 2.08 0.65 18.37
CA THR A 150 1.68 1.78 19.21
C THR A 150 1.37 3.00 18.33
N TYR A 151 0.60 3.96 18.86
CA TYR A 151 0.35 5.22 18.17
C TYR A 151 1.64 5.98 17.85
N SER A 152 2.65 5.93 18.75
CA SER A 152 3.97 6.51 18.50
C SER A 152 4.68 5.84 17.31
N GLN A 153 4.65 4.50 17.23
CA GLN A 153 5.24 3.78 16.10
C GLN A 153 4.55 4.15 14.78
N MET A 154 3.21 4.14 14.73
CA MET A 154 2.47 4.50 13.52
C MET A 154 2.75 5.96 13.12
N TYR A 155 2.74 6.89 14.08
CA TYR A 155 3.09 8.30 13.83
C TYR A 155 4.48 8.43 13.20
N HIS A 156 5.52 7.82 13.79
CA HIS A 156 6.88 7.89 13.25
C HIS A 156 7.06 7.16 11.90
N SER A 157 6.27 6.11 11.66
CA SER A 157 6.20 5.44 10.36
C SER A 157 5.62 6.37 9.30
N LEU A 158 4.49 7.02 9.59
CA LEU A 158 3.86 7.99 8.71
C LEU A 158 4.76 9.21 8.47
N SER A 159 5.44 9.73 9.50
CA SER A 159 6.39 10.85 9.35
C SER A 159 7.54 10.51 8.40
N ARG A 160 8.04 9.26 8.42
CA ARG A 160 9.06 8.81 7.46
C ARG A 160 8.53 8.76 6.04
N LEU A 161 7.30 8.28 5.84
CA LEU A 161 6.68 8.25 4.51
C LEU A 161 6.37 9.66 3.99
N ALA A 162 5.92 10.56 4.88
CA ALA A 162 5.68 11.96 4.56
C ALA A 162 6.95 12.73 4.14
N ALA A 163 8.13 12.23 4.50
CA ALA A 163 9.42 12.80 4.12
C ALA A 163 9.94 12.30 2.76
N LEU A 164 9.25 11.36 2.11
CA LEU A 164 9.56 10.95 0.74
C LEU A 164 9.32 12.11 -0.25
N PRO A 165 9.88 12.04 -1.47
CA PRO A 165 9.64 13.08 -2.46
C PRO A 165 8.14 13.33 -2.70
N PRO A 166 7.66 14.59 -2.75
CA PRO A 166 6.23 14.88 -2.88
C PRO A 166 5.55 14.23 -4.11
N ARG A 167 6.31 14.12 -5.21
CA ARG A 167 5.88 13.47 -6.47
C ARG A 167 5.64 11.96 -6.37
N THR A 168 6.04 11.31 -5.26
CA THR A 168 5.89 9.87 -5.04
C THR A 168 4.43 9.47 -5.07
N GLN A 169 4.08 8.56 -5.97
CA GLN A 169 2.76 7.97 -6.10
C GLN A 169 2.56 6.87 -5.06
N VAL A 170 1.44 6.93 -4.35
CA VAL A 170 1.11 6.05 -3.21
C VAL A 170 0.08 5.00 -3.65
N TYR A 171 0.50 3.74 -3.63
CA TYR A 171 -0.28 2.57 -3.96
C TYR A 171 -0.56 1.77 -2.68
N CYS A 172 -1.65 2.13 -2.00
CA CYS A 172 -2.16 1.37 -0.86
C CYS A 172 -3.10 0.24 -1.29
N THR A 173 -3.35 -0.73 -0.42
CA THR A 173 -4.02 -1.98 -0.79
C THR A 173 -5.54 -1.93 -0.65
N HIS A 174 -6.14 -0.83 -0.14
CA HIS A 174 -7.59 -0.74 0.07
C HIS A 174 -8.24 0.51 -0.50
N GLU A 175 -9.43 0.38 -1.08
CA GLU A 175 -10.27 1.49 -1.56
C GLU A 175 -11.09 2.14 -0.41
N TYR A 176 -10.39 2.63 0.61
CA TYR A 176 -11.00 3.32 1.75
C TYR A 176 -11.12 4.84 1.57
N THR A 177 -10.75 5.35 0.39
CA THR A 177 -10.52 6.78 0.16
C THR A 177 -11.76 7.64 0.42
N LEU A 178 -12.96 7.19 0.05
CA LEU A 178 -14.19 7.96 0.32
C LEU A 178 -14.51 8.07 1.81
N SER A 179 -14.41 6.96 2.56
CA SER A 179 -14.67 7.00 4.01
C SER A 179 -13.59 7.80 4.76
N ASN A 180 -12.34 7.72 4.28
CA ASN A 180 -11.24 8.55 4.75
C ASN A 180 -11.48 10.04 4.49
N ALA A 181 -11.93 10.39 3.28
CA ALA A 181 -12.24 11.77 2.91
C ALA A 181 -13.40 12.35 3.71
N GLN A 182 -14.44 11.56 4.00
CA GLN A 182 -15.54 11.95 4.90
C GLN A 182 -15.02 12.31 6.30
N PHE A 183 -14.11 11.49 6.84
CA PHE A 183 -13.49 11.76 8.13
C PHE A 183 -12.57 13.00 8.09
N ALA A 184 -11.75 13.14 7.05
CA ALA A 184 -10.87 14.30 6.87
C ALA A 184 -11.68 15.61 6.82
N LYS A 185 -12.78 15.62 6.07
CA LYS A 185 -13.73 16.75 5.99
C LYS A 185 -14.41 17.03 7.34
N HIS A 186 -14.67 16.02 8.16
CA HIS A 186 -15.21 16.21 9.50
C HIS A 186 -14.22 16.89 10.45
N VAL A 187 -12.93 16.52 10.37
CA VAL A 187 -11.86 17.03 11.24
C VAL A 187 -11.40 18.43 10.82
N GLU A 188 -11.24 18.67 9.52
CA GLU A 188 -10.76 19.93 8.95
C GLU A 188 -11.78 20.49 7.92
N PRO A 189 -12.98 20.93 8.35
CA PRO A 189 -14.06 21.33 7.45
C PRO A 189 -13.76 22.57 6.60
N ASP A 190 -12.84 23.41 7.05
CA ASP A 190 -12.45 24.66 6.39
C ASP A 190 -11.19 24.51 5.50
N ASN A 191 -10.64 23.29 5.38
CA ASN A 191 -9.47 23.04 4.53
C ASN A 191 -9.90 22.90 3.05
N PRO A 192 -9.57 23.87 2.17
CA PRO A 192 -10.05 23.86 0.79
C PRO A 192 -9.52 22.67 -0.03
N ALA A 193 -8.30 22.20 0.25
CA ALA A 193 -7.72 21.05 -0.45
C ALA A 193 -8.49 19.76 -0.13
N ILE A 194 -8.93 19.59 1.12
CA ILE A 194 -9.76 18.45 1.53
C ILE A 194 -11.13 18.51 0.85
N LEU A 195 -11.76 19.68 0.79
CA LEU A 195 -13.07 19.85 0.15
C LEU A 195 -13.02 19.54 -1.35
N GLU A 196 -12.04 20.09 -2.06
CA GLU A 196 -11.87 19.85 -3.50
C GLU A 196 -11.59 18.37 -3.79
N ARG A 197 -10.66 17.76 -3.05
CA ARG A 197 -10.30 16.35 -3.22
C ARG A 197 -11.48 15.44 -2.87
N PHE A 198 -12.26 15.74 -1.84
CA PHE A 198 -13.48 15.02 -1.48
C PHE A 198 -14.48 14.98 -2.64
N GLU A 199 -14.76 16.12 -3.28
CA GLU A 199 -15.69 16.15 -4.42
C GLU A 199 -15.21 15.33 -5.62
N GLN A 200 -13.89 15.31 -5.88
CA GLN A 200 -13.30 14.48 -6.92
C GLN A 200 -13.46 12.99 -6.59
N ILE A 201 -13.14 12.60 -5.36
CA ILE A 201 -13.29 11.21 -4.87
C ILE A 201 -14.74 10.76 -4.93
N GLU A 202 -15.69 11.60 -4.50
CA GLU A 202 -17.12 11.28 -4.54
C GLU A 202 -17.58 11.00 -5.98
N ARG A 203 -17.19 11.83 -6.95
CA ARG A 203 -17.50 11.60 -8.37
C ARG A 203 -16.94 10.29 -8.91
N LEU A 204 -15.68 9.96 -8.59
CA LEU A 204 -15.05 8.70 -9.02
C LEU A 204 -15.78 7.49 -8.42
N ARG A 205 -16.04 7.52 -7.12
CA ARG A 205 -16.68 6.41 -6.41
C ARG A 205 -18.15 6.23 -6.78
N MET A 206 -18.87 7.29 -7.14
CA MET A 206 -20.24 7.20 -7.66
C MET A 206 -20.35 6.34 -8.93
N VAL A 207 -19.27 6.24 -9.72
CA VAL A 207 -19.21 5.39 -10.93
C VAL A 207 -18.30 4.17 -10.74
N GLY A 208 -17.95 3.84 -9.49
CA GLY A 208 -17.16 2.66 -9.15
C GLY A 208 -15.68 2.71 -9.57
N GLN A 209 -15.14 3.89 -9.89
CA GLN A 209 -13.75 4.04 -10.33
C GLN A 209 -12.76 4.06 -9.15
N CYS A 210 -11.60 3.45 -9.34
CA CYS A 210 -10.49 3.47 -8.38
C CYS A 210 -10.01 4.92 -8.15
N THR A 211 -9.66 5.24 -6.90
CA THR A 211 -9.15 6.57 -6.50
C THR A 211 -7.63 6.59 -6.29
N LEU A 212 -6.97 5.49 -6.64
CA LEU A 212 -5.54 5.28 -6.48
C LEU A 212 -4.83 5.25 -7.85
N PRO A 213 -3.52 5.58 -7.89
CA PRO A 213 -2.70 6.04 -6.77
C PRO A 213 -3.08 7.44 -6.29
N SER A 214 -2.71 7.78 -5.07
CA SER A 214 -2.55 9.18 -4.67
C SER A 214 -1.09 9.62 -4.77
N SER A 215 -0.73 10.80 -4.24
CA SER A 215 0.65 11.24 -4.13
C SER A 215 1.00 11.72 -2.72
N ILE A 216 2.28 11.67 -2.33
CA ILE A 216 2.74 12.24 -1.06
C ILE A 216 2.39 13.73 -0.97
N GLU A 217 2.47 14.47 -2.07
CA GLU A 217 2.03 15.87 -2.15
C GLU A 217 0.56 16.04 -1.74
N ASP A 218 -0.35 15.24 -2.32
CA ASP A 218 -1.77 15.30 -1.98
C ASP A 218 -2.02 14.90 -0.53
N GLU A 219 -1.36 13.85 -0.05
CA GLU A 219 -1.53 13.36 1.32
C GLU A 219 -1.06 14.40 2.36
N LEU A 220 0.03 15.14 2.11
CA LEU A 220 0.48 16.23 2.99
C LEU A 220 -0.56 17.36 3.11
N GLN A 221 -1.35 17.60 2.06
CA GLN A 221 -2.38 18.64 2.06
C GLN A 221 -3.71 18.18 2.66
N THR A 222 -4.00 16.88 2.59
CA THR A 222 -5.38 16.38 2.79
C THR A 222 -5.55 15.20 3.75
N ASN A 223 -4.46 14.56 4.18
CA ASN A 223 -4.51 13.43 5.11
C ASN A 223 -4.34 13.93 6.55
N PRO A 224 -5.39 13.85 7.40
CA PRO A 224 -5.31 14.37 8.77
C PRO A 224 -4.22 13.69 9.60
N PHE A 225 -3.82 12.45 9.25
CA PHE A 225 -2.80 11.72 9.97
C PHE A 225 -1.36 12.13 9.60
N LEU A 226 -1.12 12.59 8.38
CA LEU A 226 0.18 13.17 8.00
C LEU A 226 0.33 14.62 8.47
N ARG A 227 -0.80 15.26 8.82
CA ARG A 227 -0.89 16.65 9.28
C ARG A 227 -0.89 16.79 10.79
N ALA A 228 -0.94 15.68 11.53
CA ALA A 228 -0.80 15.69 12.99
C ALA A 228 0.60 16.18 13.39
N GLU A 229 0.68 17.12 14.32
CA GLU A 229 1.96 17.73 14.74
C GLU A 229 2.60 17.00 15.93
N SER A 230 1.88 16.06 16.55
CA SER A 230 2.36 15.29 17.69
C SER A 230 1.75 13.88 17.77
N VAL A 231 2.38 13.00 18.57
CA VAL A 231 1.86 11.64 18.83
C VAL A 231 0.49 11.71 19.52
N GLU A 232 0.29 12.68 20.41
CA GLU A 232 -0.98 12.88 21.13
C GLU A 232 -2.10 13.30 20.18
N GLU A 233 -1.82 14.21 19.24
CA GLU A 233 -2.78 14.60 18.22
C GLU A 233 -3.10 13.42 17.29
N PHE A 234 -2.08 12.71 16.81
CA PHE A 234 -2.26 11.52 16.00
C PHE A 234 -3.13 10.48 16.70
N GLN A 235 -2.86 10.19 17.97
CA GLN A 235 -3.66 9.25 18.78
C GLN A 235 -5.12 9.71 18.90
N ARG A 236 -5.36 11.01 19.14
CA ARG A 236 -6.72 11.57 19.21
C ARG A 236 -7.47 11.37 17.91
N LEU A 237 -6.84 11.70 16.77
CA LEU A 237 -7.43 11.53 15.44
C LEU A 237 -7.71 10.05 15.14
N ARG A 238 -6.77 9.17 15.48
CA ARG A 238 -6.91 7.73 15.21
C ARG A 238 -8.04 7.11 16.00
N THR A 239 -8.14 7.46 17.29
CA THR A 239 -9.22 7.03 18.17
C THR A 239 -10.58 7.55 17.68
N LEU A 240 -10.64 8.81 17.23
CA LEU A 240 -11.87 9.40 16.68
C LEU A 240 -12.30 8.67 15.40
N LYS A 241 -11.38 8.39 14.47
CA LYS A 241 -11.70 7.68 13.23
C LYS A 241 -12.15 6.25 13.44
N ASP A 242 -11.69 5.59 14.50
CA ASP A 242 -12.11 4.21 14.81
C ASP A 242 -13.56 4.14 15.31
N GLN A 243 -14.14 5.27 15.71
CA GLN A 243 -15.51 5.41 16.21
C GLN A 243 -16.44 6.19 15.26
N PHE A 244 -15.90 6.67 14.12
CA PHE A 244 -16.64 7.41 13.09
C PHE A 244 -17.33 6.45 12.11
#